data_AF-A0A536GV40-F1
#
_entry.id   AF-A0A536GV40-F1
#
_cell.length_a   1.000
_cell.length_b   1.000
_cell.length_c   1.000
_cell.angle_alpha   90.00
_cell.angle_beta   90.00
_cell.angle_gamma   90.00
#
_symmetry.space_group_name_H-M   'P 1'
#
loop_
_entity.id
_entity.type
_entity.pdbx_description
1 polymer ?
#
loop_
_entity_poly.entity_id
_entity_poly.type
_entity_poly.pdbx_seq_one_letter_code
_entity_poly.pdbx_strand_id
1 'polypeptide(L)' 'MALAQDNRGVTRITWFLDRIGNQPFVGSVWTLDLSHVSAGTHTLLAYAVDGAQNYAVAKNSIQV' A
#
# COMPACT_ATOMS: atom_id res chain seq x y z
N MET A 1 10.59 -6.72 -11.80
CA MET A 1 9.64 -6.64 -10.66
C MET A 1 10.38 -7.11 -9.42
N ALA A 2 10.62 -6.23 -8.46
CA ALA A 2 11.29 -6.59 -7.21
C ALA A 2 10.22 -6.95 -6.18
N LEU A 3 10.18 -8.22 -5.77
CA LEU A 3 9.40 -8.65 -4.61
C LEU A 3 10.25 -8.33 -3.38
N ALA A 4 9.73 -7.51 -2.46
CA ALA A 4 10.37 -7.27 -1.17
C ALA A 4 10.30 -8.59 -0.36
N GLN A 5 11.31 -9.45 -0.51
CA GLN A 5 11.39 -10.74 0.17
C GLN A 5 12.01 -10.67 1.57
N ASP A 6 12.64 -9.55 1.92
CA ASP A 6 13.14 -9.31 3.27
C ASP A 6 12.28 -8.25 3.96
N ASN A 7 11.34 -8.70 4.80
CA ASN A 7 10.55 -7.82 5.65
C ASN A 7 11.10 -7.76 7.08
N ARG A 8 12.25 -8.38 7.39
CA ARG A 8 12.73 -8.53 8.77
C ARG A 8 13.04 -7.20 9.46
N GLY A 9 13.16 -6.12 8.70
CA GLY A 9 13.29 -4.75 9.22
C GLY A 9 11.99 -3.95 9.27
N VAL A 10 10.96 -4.29 8.48
CA VAL A 10 9.75 -3.46 8.31
C VAL A 10 8.89 -3.52 9.56
N THR A 11 8.66 -2.37 10.18
CA THR A 11 7.87 -2.23 11.41
C THR A 11 6.45 -1.78 11.13
N ARG A 12 6.23 -1.06 10.02
CA ARG A 12 4.91 -0.57 9.62
C ARG A 12 4.81 -0.47 8.10
N ILE A 13 3.67 -0.90 7.57
CA ILE A 13 3.26 -0.63 6.19
C ILE A 13 1.95 0.13 6.24
N THR A 14 1.87 1.25 5.54
CA THR A 14 0.68 2.08 5.38
C THR A 14 0.21 2.04 3.94
N TRP A 15 -1.08 1.78 3.73
CA TRP A 15 -1.65 1.64 2.40
C TRP A 15 -2.61 2.77 2.01
N PHE A 16 -2.67 3.12 0.72
CA PHE A 16 -3.54 4.16 0.15
C PHE A 16 -4.12 3.75 -1.20
N LEU A 17 -5.38 4.13 -1.46
CA LEU A 17 -6.01 4.13 -2.79
C LEU A 17 -6.19 5.58 -3.25
N ASP A 18 -5.72 5.90 -4.46
CA ASP A 18 -5.82 7.21 -5.13
C ASP A 18 -5.36 8.45 -4.36
N ARG A 19 -4.59 8.26 -3.28
CA ARG A 19 -4.18 9.33 -2.36
C ARG A 19 -5.37 10.07 -1.71
N ILE A 20 -6.59 9.53 -1.80
CA ILE A 20 -7.80 10.14 -1.25
C ILE A 20 -8.29 9.33 -0.06
N GLY A 21 -8.28 9.98 1.12
CA GLY A 21 -9.31 9.83 2.17
C GLY A 21 -9.47 8.51 2.92
N ASN A 22 -8.86 7.40 2.50
CA ASN A 22 -8.95 6.17 3.30
C ASN A 22 -8.08 6.28 4.54
N GLN A 23 -8.64 5.87 5.69
CA GLN A 23 -7.89 5.68 6.91
C GLN A 23 -6.67 4.82 6.60
N PRO A 24 -5.45 5.30 6.87
CA PRO A 24 -4.24 4.54 6.62
C PRO A 24 -4.35 3.18 7.33
N PHE A 25 -4.39 2.10 6.57
CA PHE A 25 -4.37 0.76 7.16
C PHE A 25 -2.92 0.42 7.51
N VAL A 26 -2.69 0.00 8.76
CA VAL A 26 -1.39 -0.47 9.23
C VAL A 26 -1.39 -1.99 9.29
N GLY A 27 -0.56 -2.61 8.47
CA GLY A 27 -0.38 -4.07 8.50
C GLY A 27 0.35 -4.59 7.27
N SER A 28 0.88 -5.80 7.37
CA SER A 28 1.62 -6.44 6.27
C SER A 28 0.74 -6.86 5.10
N VAL A 29 -0.57 -6.99 5.32
CA VAL A 29 -1.57 -7.38 4.32
C VAL A 29 -2.77 -6.47 4.44
N TRP A 30 -3.23 -5.90 3.33
CA TRP A 30 -4.46 -5.11 3.25
C TRP A 30 -5.42 -5.72 2.23
N THR A 31 -6.66 -5.97 2.66
CA THR A 31 -7.76 -6.38 1.78
C THR A 31 -8.59 -5.16 1.42
N LEU A 32 -8.84 -4.96 0.12
CA LEU A 32 -9.61 -3.85 -0.40
C LEU A 32 -10.90 -4.38 -1.05
N ASP A 33 -12.04 -3.84 -0.62
CA ASP A 33 -13.33 -4.05 -1.29
C ASP A 33 -13.51 -2.99 -2.38
N LEU A 34 -13.71 -3.44 -3.61
CA LEU A 34 -13.83 -2.60 -4.81
C LEU A 34 -15.29 -2.34 -5.21
N SER A 35 -16.28 -2.94 -4.52
CA SER A 35 -17.70 -2.85 -4.90
C SER A 35 -18.28 -1.43 -4.89
N HIS A 36 -17.66 -0.51 -4.14
CA HIS A 36 -18.03 0.90 -4.05
C HIS A 36 -17.03 1.84 -4.73
N VAL A 37 -16.03 1.30 -5.42
CA VAL A 37 -15.05 2.08 -6.17
C VAL A 37 -15.59 2.30 -7.59
N SER A 38 -15.56 3.54 -8.07
CA SER A 38 -15.99 3.86 -9.44
C SER A 38 -15.17 3.08 -10.45
N ALA A 39 -15.74 2.69 -11.58
CA ALA A 39 -14.96 2.06 -12.66
C ALA A 39 -13.87 3.02 -13.18
N GLY A 40 -12.69 2.48 -13.48
CA GLY A 40 -11.56 3.25 -14.01
C GLY A 40 -10.19 2.80 -13.53
N THR A 41 -9.19 3.62 -13.83
CA THR A 41 -7.81 3.40 -13.38
C THR A 41 -7.60 4.00 -12.01
N HIS A 42 -7.22 3.17 -11.05
CA HIS A 42 -6.89 3.57 -9.69
C HIS A 42 -5.42 3.30 -9.36
N THR A 43 -4.85 4.10 -8.46
CA THR A 43 -3.47 3.97 -7.99
C THR A 43 -3.45 3.45 -6.55
N LEU A 44 -2.88 2.26 -6.37
CA LEU A 44 -2.55 1.70 -5.06
C LEU A 44 -1.13 2.11 -4.66
N LEU A 45 -0.97 2.63 -3.44
CA LEU A 45 0.34 2.96 -2.86
C LEU A 45 0.53 2.22 -1.53
N ALA A 46 1.73 1.70 -1.32
CA ALA A 46 2.17 1.12 -0.05
C ALA A 46 3.44 1.83 0.42
N TYR A 47 3.43 2.31 1.66
CA TYR A 47 4.56 2.96 2.32
C TYR A 47 5.06 2.08 3.44
N ALA A 48 6.24 1.50 3.29
CA ALA A 48 6.88 0.71 4.33
C ALA A 48 7.91 1.56 5.08
N VAL A 49 7.98 1.39 6.40
CA VAL A 49 9.02 1.96 7.26
C VAL A 49 9.63 0.87 8.12
N ASP A 50 10.95 0.90 8.30
CA ASP A 50 11.69 -0.03 9.16
C ASP A 50 11.95 0.53 10.58
N GLY A 51 12.57 -0.26 11.45
CA GLY A 51 12.90 0.16 12.82
C GLY A 51 13.93 1.29 12.92
N ALA A 52 14.68 1.56 11.86
CA ALA A 52 15.67 2.64 11.75
C ALA A 52 15.12 3.88 11.04
N GLN A 53 13.81 3.92 10.75
CA GLN A 53 13.15 4.97 9.97
C GLN A 53 13.64 5.07 8.51
N ASN A 54 14.06 3.96 7.90
CA ASN A 54 14.20 3.91 6.45
C ASN A 54 12.82 3.70 5.81
N TYR A 55 12.57 4.38 4.68
CA TYR A 55 11.29 4.37 3.99
C TYR A 55 11.39 3.74 2.61
N ALA A 56 10.38 2.96 2.23
CA ALA A 56 10.21 2.43 0.88
C ALA A 56 8.77 2.64 0.40
N VAL A 57 8.61 2.85 -0.92
CA VAL A 57 7.30 3.07 -1.54
C VAL A 57 7.11 2.09 -2.70
N ALA A 58 5.96 1.42 -2.72
CA ALA A 58 5.47 0.66 -3.86
C ALA A 58 4.23 1.33 -4.45
N LYS A 59 4.12 1.31 -5.79
CA LYS A 59 2.98 1.82 -6.55
C LYS A 59 2.49 0.75 -7.51
N ASN A 60 1.18 0.54 -7.56
CA ASN A 60 0.54 -0.28 -8.58
C ASN A 60 -0.67 0.43 -9.15
N SER A 61 -0.98 0.17 -10.42
CA SER A 61 -2.23 0.63 -11.05
C SER A 61 -3.17 -0.56 -11.19
N ILE A 62 -4.41 -0.36 -10.76
CA ILE A 62 -5.48 -1.37 -10.88
C ILE A 62 -6.60 -0.79 -11.75
N GLN A 63 -7.25 -1.66 -12.52
CA GLN A 63 -8.52 -1.34 -13.16
C GLN A 63 -9.63 -1.88 -12.28
N VAL A 64 -10.63 -1.04 -12.01
CA VAL A 64 -11.91 -1.40 -11.40
C VAL A 64 -12.97 -1.35 -12.50
#